data_AF-A0A1H4BST8-F1
#
_entry.id   AF-A0A1H4BST8-F1
#
_cell.length_a   1.000
_cell.length_b   1.000
_cell.length_c   1.000
_cell.angle_alpha   90.00
_cell.angle_beta   90.00
_cell.angle_gamma   90.00
#
_symmetry.space_group_name_H-M   'P 1'
#
loop_
_entity.id
_entity.type
_entity.pdbx_description
1 polymer ?
#
loop_
_entity_poly.entity_id
_entity_poly.type
_entity_poly.pdbx_seq_one_letter_code
_entity_poly.pdbx_strand_id
1 'polypeptide(L)'
;METWTFIISAAALAVSLYTYFAHDRKLKQQERLINSYQLKQLQEEEQANKKADIRAEISQNTKGPRTLRIWNNGRAVARNIRVEGLDVEGLIVMNDEIFPYEIMNPQDDAELKLYLTIGCPQKLTLKLIWDDESGQDNVTTKVITL
;
A
#
# COMPACT_ATOMS: atom_id res chain seq x y z
N MET A 1 61.13 19.30 -34.01
CA MET A 1 59.88 19.75 -33.36
C MET A 1 58.65 19.05 -33.94
N GLU A 2 58.62 18.73 -35.24
CA GLU A 2 57.44 18.13 -35.91
C GLU A 2 57.08 16.70 -35.48
N THR A 3 58.05 15.86 -35.12
CA THR A 3 57.77 14.48 -34.67
C THR A 3 57.05 14.42 -33.32
N TRP A 4 57.35 15.36 -32.42
CA TRP A 4 56.70 15.47 -31.12
C TRP A 4 55.22 15.83 -31.23
N THR A 5 54.87 16.70 -32.17
CA THR A 5 53.46 17.07 -32.41
C THR A 5 52.65 15.88 -32.94
N PHE A 6 53.20 15.06 -33.84
CA PHE A 6 52.51 13.86 -34.31
C PHE A 6 52.27 12.83 -33.19
N ILE A 7 53.26 12.65 -32.29
CA ILE A 7 53.13 11.75 -31.13
C ILE A 7 52.05 12.25 -30.16
N ILE A 8 52.05 13.56 -29.85
CA ILE A 8 51.06 14.17 -28.96
C ILE A 8 49.65 14.08 -29.56
N SER A 9 49.49 14.33 -30.86
CA SER A 9 48.20 14.19 -31.55
C SER A 9 47.71 12.74 -31.57
N ALA A 10 48.59 11.77 -31.83
CA ALA A 10 48.23 10.36 -31.80
C ALA A 10 47.82 9.90 -30.38
N ALA A 11 48.54 10.35 -29.35
CA ALA A 11 48.20 10.07 -27.95
C ALA A 11 46.86 10.71 -27.55
N ALA A 12 46.61 11.97 -27.96
CA ALA A 12 45.34 12.65 -27.71
C ALA A 12 44.15 11.92 -28.35
N LEU A 13 44.31 11.42 -29.59
CA LEU A 13 43.31 10.62 -30.28
C LEU A 13 43.05 9.27 -29.60
N ALA A 14 44.11 8.61 -29.11
CA ALA A 14 43.96 7.35 -28.39
C ALA A 14 43.21 7.54 -27.05
N VAL A 15 43.55 8.60 -26.30
CA VAL A 15 42.86 8.96 -25.05
C VAL A 15 41.40 9.31 -25.32
N SER A 16 41.10 10.12 -26.35
CA SER A 16 39.73 10.51 -26.66
C SER A 16 38.86 9.31 -27.09
N LEU A 17 39.42 8.39 -27.86
CA LEU A 17 38.71 7.18 -28.26
C LEU A 17 38.46 6.25 -27.06
N TYR A 18 39.47 6.10 -26.18
CA TYR A 18 39.32 5.35 -24.93
C TYR A 18 38.25 5.95 -24.02
N THR A 19 38.29 7.27 -23.78
CA THR A 19 37.31 7.94 -22.93
C THR A 19 35.91 7.85 -23.52
N TYR A 20 35.76 7.97 -24.85
CA TYR A 20 34.48 7.76 -25.53
C TYR A 20 33.90 6.38 -25.26
N PHE A 21 34.68 5.30 -25.46
CA PHE A 21 34.20 3.94 -25.19
C PHE A 21 33.93 3.68 -23.72
N ALA A 22 34.78 4.20 -22.81
CA ALA A 22 34.55 4.09 -21.38
C ALA A 22 33.27 4.81 -20.94
N HIS A 23 33.03 6.03 -21.46
CA HIS A 23 31.81 6.80 -21.19
C HIS A 23 30.57 6.13 -21.79
N ASP A 24 30.61 5.66 -23.03
CA ASP A 24 29.48 4.96 -23.67
C ASP A 24 29.09 3.70 -22.88
N ARG A 25 30.07 2.91 -22.42
CA ARG A 25 29.81 1.75 -21.55
C ARG A 25 29.16 2.16 -20.23
N LYS A 26 29.66 3.22 -19.58
CA LYS A 26 29.11 3.70 -18.30
C LYS A 26 27.70 4.27 -18.47
N LEU A 27 27.45 5.01 -19.55
CA LEU A 27 26.13 5.53 -19.90
C LEU A 27 25.13 4.39 -20.11
N LYS A 28 25.48 3.39 -20.91
CA LYS A 28 24.63 2.20 -21.12
C LYS A 28 24.35 1.43 -19.82
N GLN A 29 25.31 1.36 -18.90
CA GLN A 29 25.08 0.74 -17.58
C GLN A 29 24.10 1.56 -16.73
N GLN A 30 24.24 2.89 -16.71
CA GLN A 30 23.34 3.78 -15.99
C GLN A 30 21.92 3.75 -16.58
N GLU A 31 21.78 3.76 -17.90
CA GLU A 31 20.49 3.61 -18.59
C GLU A 31 19.81 2.29 -18.24
N ARG A 32 20.55 1.17 -18.29
CA ARG A 32 20.02 -0.15 -17.89
C ARG A 32 19.54 -0.16 -16.45
N LEU A 33 20.30 0.47 -15.55
CA LEU A 33 19.95 0.57 -14.14
C LEU A 33 18.66 1.39 -13.95
N ILE A 34 18.58 2.56 -14.57
CA ILE A 34 17.37 3.42 -14.53
C ILE A 34 16.16 2.66 -15.08
N ASN A 35 16.29 2.03 -16.25
CA ASN A 35 15.22 1.25 -16.86
C ASN A 35 14.77 0.11 -15.94
N SER A 36 15.70 -0.57 -15.27
CA SER A 36 15.35 -1.64 -14.33
C SER A 36 14.56 -1.13 -13.12
N TYR A 37 14.92 0.04 -12.58
CA TYR A 37 14.17 0.66 -11.49
C TYR A 37 12.78 1.12 -11.94
N GLN A 38 12.67 1.71 -13.13
CA GLN A 38 11.39 2.13 -13.70
C GLN A 38 10.45 0.94 -13.93
N LEU A 39 10.95 -0.16 -14.52
CA LEU A 39 10.16 -1.38 -14.70
C LEU A 39 9.69 -1.95 -13.37
N LYS A 40 10.56 -1.96 -12.35
CA LYS A 40 10.19 -2.43 -11.02
C LYS A 40 9.11 -1.54 -10.38
N GLN A 41 9.25 -0.22 -10.48
CA GLN A 41 8.24 0.72 -9.98
C GLN A 41 6.89 0.52 -10.67
N LEU A 42 6.89 0.36 -12.00
CA LEU A 42 5.67 0.09 -12.76
C LEU A 42 4.99 -1.21 -12.31
N GLN A 43 5.76 -2.26 -12.05
CA GLN A 43 5.22 -3.52 -11.53
C GLN A 43 4.63 -3.36 -10.13
N GLU A 44 5.31 -2.62 -9.24
CA GLU A 44 4.81 -2.33 -7.89
C GLU A 44 3.53 -1.48 -7.94
N GLU A 45 3.46 -0.49 -8.83
CA GLU A 45 2.25 0.32 -9.04
C GLU A 45 1.10 -0.51 -9.61
N GLU A 46 1.35 -1.39 -10.58
CA GLU A 46 0.34 -2.27 -11.15
C GLU A 46 -0.23 -3.21 -10.07
N GLN A 47 0.63 -3.75 -9.20
CA GLN A 47 0.19 -4.57 -8.07
C GLN A 47 -0.58 -3.76 -7.04
N ALA A 48 -0.13 -2.54 -6.71
CA ALA A 48 -0.83 -1.66 -5.77
C ALA A 48 -2.23 -1.27 -6.29
N ASN A 49 -2.36 -1.03 -7.60
CA ASN A 49 -3.63 -0.66 -8.23
C ASN A 49 -4.66 -1.80 -8.21
N LYS A 50 -4.23 -3.06 -8.03
CA LYS A 50 -5.11 -4.24 -7.92
C LYS A 50 -5.51 -4.59 -6.48
N LYS A 51 -4.92 -3.92 -5.49
CA LYS A 51 -5.11 -4.25 -4.07
C LYS A 51 -5.96 -3.20 -3.36
N ALA A 52 -7.00 -3.68 -2.68
CA ALA A 52 -7.67 -2.92 -1.64
C ALA A 52 -6.91 -3.09 -0.32
N ASP A 53 -7.10 -2.15 0.60
CA ASP A 53 -6.47 -2.18 1.93
C ASP A 53 -7.52 -1.74 2.94
N ILE A 54 -8.29 -2.72 3.44
CA ILE A 54 -9.36 -2.46 4.40
C ILE A 54 -8.76 -2.27 5.80
N ARG A 55 -9.08 -1.13 6.38
CA ARG A 55 -8.61 -0.71 7.71
C ARG A 55 -9.77 -0.40 8.62
N ALA A 56 -9.50 -0.47 9.92
CA ALA A 56 -10.47 -0.15 10.96
C ALA A 56 -9.84 0.66 12.08
N GLU A 57 -10.61 1.60 12.62
CA GLU A 57 -10.23 2.47 13.73
C GLU A 57 -11.47 2.83 14.56
N ILE A 58 -11.26 3.02 15.86
CA ILE A 58 -12.29 3.58 16.74
C ILE A 58 -11.95 5.03 17.03
N SER A 59 -12.88 5.93 16.73
CA SER A 59 -12.84 7.28 17.25
C SER A 59 -13.50 7.31 18.63
N GLN A 60 -12.75 7.76 19.64
CA GLN A 60 -13.26 7.90 21.00
C GLN A 60 -14.05 9.20 21.11
N ASN A 61 -15.32 9.09 21.46
CA ASN A 61 -16.09 10.24 21.90
C ASN A 61 -16.07 10.27 23.44
N THR A 62 -15.78 11.44 24.03
CA THR A 62 -15.72 11.58 25.50
C THR A 62 -17.08 11.41 26.16
N LYS A 63 -18.17 11.52 25.39
CA LYS A 63 -19.54 11.24 25.80
C LYS A 63 -20.29 10.59 24.63
N GLY A 64 -20.92 9.44 24.87
CA GLY A 64 -21.78 8.75 23.88
C GLY A 64 -21.17 7.48 23.28
N PRO A 65 -21.80 6.90 22.25
CA PRO A 65 -21.28 5.72 21.56
C PRO A 65 -19.94 6.04 20.90
N ARG A 66 -19.10 5.02 20.81
CA ARG A 66 -17.88 5.07 20.01
C ARG A 66 -18.22 4.78 18.56
N THR A 67 -17.45 5.34 17.63
CA THR A 67 -17.64 5.06 16.20
C THR A 67 -16.51 4.16 15.74
N LEU A 68 -16.86 2.97 15.24
CA LEU A 68 -15.95 2.10 14.50
C LEU A 68 -16.04 2.49 13.03
N ARG A 69 -14.97 3.09 12.51
CA ARG A 69 -14.84 3.44 11.11
C ARG A 69 -14.04 2.36 10.40
N ILE A 70 -14.59 1.83 9.32
CA ILE A 70 -13.94 0.86 8.43
C ILE A 70 -13.84 1.50 7.06
N TRP A 71 -12.65 1.56 6.48
CA TRP A 71 -12.43 2.24 5.21
C TRP A 71 -11.45 1.52 4.32
N ASN A 72 -11.52 1.83 3.02
CA ASN A 72 -10.58 1.34 2.04
C ASN A 72 -9.45 2.36 1.82
N ASN A 73 -8.26 2.04 2.32
CA ASN A 73 -7.03 2.80 2.11
C ASN A 73 -6.26 2.35 0.85
N GLY A 74 -6.74 1.30 0.17
CA GLY A 74 -6.12 0.75 -1.02
C GLY A 74 -6.46 1.54 -2.28
N ARG A 75 -5.96 1.08 -3.42
CA ARG A 75 -6.24 1.70 -4.73
C ARG A 75 -7.29 0.93 -5.54
N ALA A 76 -7.51 -0.34 -5.23
CA ALA A 76 -8.58 -1.11 -5.84
C ALA A 76 -9.88 -1.02 -5.03
N VAL A 77 -10.98 -1.32 -5.70
CA VAL A 77 -12.30 -1.47 -5.08
C VAL A 77 -12.32 -2.76 -4.26
N ALA A 78 -12.72 -2.65 -2.99
CA ALA A 78 -13.00 -3.81 -2.16
C ALA A 78 -14.46 -4.23 -2.33
N ARG A 79 -14.71 -5.54 -2.30
CA ARG A 79 -16.04 -6.12 -2.40
C ARG A 79 -16.29 -7.09 -1.26
N ASN A 80 -17.56 -7.30 -0.94
CA ASN A 80 -18.00 -8.33 -0.01
C ASN A 80 -17.23 -8.24 1.32
N ILE A 81 -17.12 -7.04 1.87
CA ILE A 81 -16.35 -6.79 3.09
C ILE A 81 -17.12 -7.40 4.26
N ARG A 82 -16.46 -8.21 5.08
CA ARG A 82 -16.99 -8.85 6.29
C ARG A 82 -16.16 -8.44 7.50
N VAL A 83 -16.81 -8.38 8.65
CA VAL A 83 -16.16 -8.06 9.93
C VAL A 83 -16.48 -9.17 10.92
N GLU A 84 -15.45 -9.81 11.44
CA GLU A 84 -15.56 -10.77 12.54
C GLU A 84 -14.94 -10.20 13.82
N GLY A 85 -15.35 -10.71 14.98
CA GLY A 85 -14.84 -10.29 16.29
C GLY A 85 -15.62 -9.16 16.96
N LEU A 86 -16.85 -8.90 16.50
CA LEU A 86 -17.78 -7.94 17.12
C LEU A 86 -18.75 -8.59 18.13
N ASP A 87 -18.91 -9.91 18.08
CA ASP A 87 -19.75 -10.67 19.02
C ASP A 87 -18.98 -10.95 20.33
N VAL A 88 -18.91 -9.93 21.18
CA VAL A 88 -18.29 -10.04 22.51
C VAL A 88 -19.25 -9.55 23.59
N GLU A 89 -19.16 -10.18 24.76
CA GLU A 89 -19.97 -9.78 25.92
C GLU A 89 -19.73 -8.31 26.25
N GLY A 90 -20.83 -7.59 26.47
CA GLY A 90 -20.78 -6.17 26.83
C GLY A 90 -20.58 -5.20 25.66
N LEU A 91 -20.52 -5.67 24.41
CA LEU A 91 -20.48 -4.81 23.23
C LEU A 91 -21.81 -4.89 22.48
N ILE A 92 -22.43 -3.72 22.26
CA ILE A 92 -23.62 -3.58 21.41
C ILE A 92 -23.19 -2.83 20.16
N VAL A 93 -23.37 -3.47 19.00
CA VAL A 93 -23.07 -2.89 17.69
C VAL A 93 -24.38 -2.47 17.04
N MET A 94 -24.45 -1.24 16.56
CA MET A 94 -25.57 -0.74 15.78
C MET A 94 -25.21 -0.74 14.31
N ASN A 95 -26.21 -1.05 13.49
CA ASN A 95 -26.13 -1.08 12.03
C ASN A 95 -25.14 -2.14 11.49
N ASP A 96 -24.92 -3.24 12.22
CA ASP A 96 -24.04 -4.31 11.74
C ASP A 96 -24.65 -5.09 10.57
N GLU A 97 -25.95 -4.96 10.32
CA GLU A 97 -26.64 -5.52 9.15
C GLU A 97 -26.15 -4.98 7.80
N ILE A 98 -25.38 -3.88 7.79
CA ILE A 98 -24.72 -3.40 6.57
C ILE A 98 -23.64 -4.37 6.08
N PHE A 99 -23.21 -5.31 6.93
CA PHE A 99 -22.23 -6.32 6.59
C PHE A 99 -22.94 -7.64 6.18
N PRO A 100 -22.51 -8.29 5.08
CA PRO A 100 -21.36 -7.94 4.25
C PRO A 100 -21.58 -6.66 3.42
N TYR A 101 -20.62 -5.73 3.49
CA TYR A 101 -20.69 -4.48 2.75
C TYR A 101 -20.28 -4.74 1.30
N GLU A 102 -21.19 -4.50 0.36
CA GLU A 102 -21.06 -5.05 -0.99
C GLU A 102 -19.85 -4.49 -1.76
N ILE A 103 -19.67 -3.17 -1.77
CA ILE A 103 -18.66 -2.47 -2.58
C ILE A 103 -18.17 -1.24 -1.84
N MET A 104 -16.86 -1.15 -1.58
CA MET A 104 -16.20 0.01 -0.97
C MET A 104 -15.10 0.53 -1.91
N ASN A 105 -15.32 1.69 -2.53
CA ASN A 105 -14.31 2.29 -3.40
C ASN A 105 -13.12 2.80 -2.58
N PRO A 106 -11.96 3.06 -3.21
CA PRO A 106 -10.88 3.77 -2.54
C PRO A 106 -11.38 5.05 -1.87
N GLN A 107 -10.98 5.28 -0.62
CA GLN A 107 -11.37 6.42 0.22
C GLN A 107 -12.81 6.38 0.77
N ASP A 108 -13.67 5.47 0.31
CA ASP A 108 -14.98 5.26 0.93
C ASP A 108 -14.82 4.61 2.30
N ASP A 109 -15.81 4.85 3.17
CA ASP A 109 -15.87 4.28 4.50
C ASP A 109 -17.29 3.93 4.93
N ALA A 110 -17.36 3.03 5.91
CA ALA A 110 -18.55 2.63 6.62
C ALA A 110 -18.34 2.84 8.12
N GLU A 111 -19.36 3.37 8.79
CA GLU A 111 -19.32 3.66 10.21
C GLU A 111 -20.37 2.83 10.97
N LEU A 112 -19.92 2.18 12.04
CA LEU A 112 -20.76 1.49 13.02
C LEU A 112 -20.71 2.23 14.34
N LYS A 113 -21.84 2.25 15.07
CA LYS A 113 -21.87 2.78 16.44
C LYS A 113 -21.73 1.64 17.45
N LEU A 114 -20.80 1.80 18.36
CA LEU A 114 -20.49 0.86 19.42
C LEU A 114 -20.92 1.42 20.77
N TYR A 115 -21.76 0.68 21.49
CA TYR A 115 -22.12 0.94 22.87
C TYR A 115 -21.49 -0.10 23.77
N LEU A 116 -20.78 0.36 24.81
CA LEU A 116 -20.10 -0.50 25.76
C LEU A 116 -20.95 -0.60 27.02
N THR A 117 -21.13 -1.83 27.50
CA THR A 117 -21.82 -2.12 28.75
C THR A 117 -20.90 -2.90 29.69
N ILE A 118 -21.43 -3.28 30.86
CA ILE A 118 -20.68 -4.02 31.87
C ILE A 118 -20.23 -5.37 31.27
N GLY A 119 -18.96 -5.71 31.48
CA GLY A 119 -18.35 -6.94 30.93
C GLY A 119 -17.57 -6.74 29.63
N CYS A 120 -17.68 -5.56 29.00
CA CYS A 120 -16.99 -5.28 27.75
C CYS A 120 -15.45 -5.34 27.90
N PRO A 121 -14.73 -6.08 27.05
CA PRO A 121 -13.28 -6.13 27.09
C PRO A 121 -12.65 -4.78 26.73
N GLN A 122 -11.49 -4.47 27.31
CA GLN A 122 -10.76 -3.23 26.96
C GLN A 122 -10.15 -3.24 25.56
N LYS A 123 -9.97 -4.42 24.97
CA LYS A 123 -9.38 -4.59 23.64
C LYS A 123 -10.23 -5.57 22.84
N LEU A 124 -10.44 -5.24 21.57
CA LEU A 124 -11.14 -6.08 20.61
C LEU A 124 -10.18 -6.47 19.50
N THR A 125 -10.26 -7.72 19.04
CA THR A 125 -9.52 -8.19 17.87
C THR A 125 -10.51 -8.34 16.73
N LEU A 126 -10.46 -7.41 15.78
CA LEU A 126 -11.25 -7.45 14.57
C LEU A 126 -10.52 -8.22 13.48
N LYS A 127 -11.28 -9.00 12.72
CA LYS A 127 -10.81 -9.63 11.48
C LYS A 127 -11.64 -9.10 10.33
N LEU A 128 -11.01 -8.32 9.48
CA LEU A 128 -11.59 -7.70 8.29
C LEU A 128 -11.29 -8.63 7.12
N ILE A 129 -12.32 -9.01 6.39
CA ILE A 129 -12.22 -9.95 5.27
C ILE A 129 -12.84 -9.29 4.04
N TRP A 130 -12.19 -9.34 2.88
CA TRP A 130 -12.72 -8.74 1.65
C TRP A 130 -12.21 -9.44 0.40
N ASP A 131 -12.87 -9.17 -0.72
CA ASP A 131 -12.45 -9.58 -2.05
C ASP A 131 -11.97 -8.35 -2.84
N ASP A 132 -10.92 -8.48 -3.63
CA ASP A 132 -10.43 -7.45 -4.56
C ASP A 132 -9.85 -8.08 -5.84
N GLU A 133 -9.19 -7.28 -6.68
CA GLU A 133 -8.60 -7.80 -7.93
C GLU A 133 -7.39 -8.70 -7.69
N SER A 134 -6.80 -8.66 -6.49
CA SER A 134 -5.64 -9.47 -6.13
C SER A 134 -6.02 -10.84 -5.57
N GLY A 135 -7.24 -11.01 -5.05
CA GLY A 135 -7.70 -12.25 -4.47
C GLY A 135 -9.07 -12.17 -3.82
N GLN A 136 -9.56 -13.33 -3.40
CA GLN A 136 -10.76 -13.48 -2.58
C GLN A 136 -10.35 -13.82 -1.14
N ASP A 137 -11.22 -13.49 -0.19
CA ASP A 137 -11.00 -13.74 1.24
C ASP A 137 -9.65 -13.19 1.75
N ASN A 138 -9.24 -12.02 1.26
CA ASN A 138 -8.10 -11.31 1.84
C ASN A 138 -8.42 -10.95 3.29
N VAL A 139 -7.44 -11.08 4.19
CA VAL A 139 -7.66 -10.89 5.63
C VAL A 139 -6.66 -9.90 6.21
N THR A 140 -7.18 -8.98 7.02
CA THR A 140 -6.39 -8.14 7.94
C THR A 140 -6.94 -8.28 9.35
N THR A 141 -6.06 -8.53 10.31
CA THR A 141 -6.40 -8.53 11.73
C THR A 141 -5.97 -7.23 12.38
N LYS A 142 -6.87 -6.62 13.16
CA LYS A 142 -6.62 -5.36 13.86
C LYS A 142 -7.04 -5.50 15.33
N VAL A 143 -6.11 -5.20 16.23
CA VAL A 143 -6.42 -5.01 17.65
C VAL A 143 -6.73 -3.54 17.87
N ILE A 144 -7.92 -3.26 18.43
CA ILE A 144 -8.40 -1.91 18.77
C ILE A 144 -8.65 -1.83 20.27
N THR A 145 -8.45 -0.65 20.84
CA THR A 145 -8.78 -0.38 22.24
C THR A 145 -10.19 0.19 22.32
N LEU A 146 -11.05 -0.52 23.02
CA LEU A 146 -12.47 -0.23 23.18
C LEU A 146 -12.77 0.79 24.23
#